data_AF-A0A951X3G2-F1
#
_entry.id   AF-A0A951X3G2-F1
#
_cell.length_a   1.000
_cell.length_b   1.000
_cell.length_c   1.000
_cell.angle_alpha   90.00
_cell.angle_beta   90.00
_cell.angle_gamma   90.00
#
_symmetry.space_group_name_H-M   'P 1'
#
loop_
_entity.id
_entity.type
_entity.pdbx_description
1 polymer ?
#
loop_
_entity_poly.entity_id
_entity_poly.type
_entity_poly.pdbx_seq_one_letter_code
_entity_poly.pdbx_strand_id
1 'polypeptide(L)'
;MQTQSWPDALRPPKPRHIEQLLADFWTELAGLGDLVGRDEQLLAAASTARLRRIVLELMLGLNGIAWPEGTRHLNSYLGESQRAAIQKTLAAPALHGDTWVGQAVALVVIYRWYAPQLVERFQLVYPAELESTTLSTLQESLPDWPLNITTD
;
A
#
# COMPACT_ATOMS: atom_id res chain seq x y z
N MET A 1 -23.84 14.56 -16.67
CA MET A 1 -22.42 14.72 -16.29
C MET A 1 -22.39 15.69 -15.12
N GLN A 2 -22.04 15.25 -13.91
CA GLN A 2 -21.81 16.19 -12.81
C GLN A 2 -20.47 16.90 -13.06
N THR A 3 -20.50 18.22 -13.16
CA THR A 3 -19.32 19.08 -13.22
C THR A 3 -18.66 19.04 -11.85
N GLN A 4 -17.68 18.14 -11.67
CA GLN A 4 -16.92 18.08 -10.43
C GLN A 4 -16.00 19.31 -10.37
N SER A 5 -16.30 20.23 -9.45
CA SER A 5 -15.55 21.47 -9.26
C SER A 5 -14.31 21.22 -8.40
N TRP A 6 -13.17 21.77 -8.80
CA TRP A 6 -11.95 21.81 -7.99
C TRP A 6 -12.02 22.97 -6.97
N PRO A 7 -11.60 22.78 -5.70
CA PRO A 7 -11.10 21.55 -5.08
C PRO A 7 -12.20 20.53 -4.76
N ASP A 8 -11.84 19.24 -4.74
CA ASP A 8 -12.78 18.17 -4.37
C ASP A 8 -13.35 18.41 -2.96
N ALA A 9 -14.60 17.98 -2.73
CA ALA A 9 -15.22 18.03 -1.40
C ALA A 9 -14.57 16.99 -0.47
N LEU A 10 -13.64 17.45 0.37
CA LEU A 10 -12.89 16.59 1.27
C LEU A 10 -13.76 16.14 2.46
N ARG A 11 -13.60 14.88 2.84
CA ARG A 11 -14.24 14.27 4.01
C ARG A 11 -13.18 13.66 4.91
N PRO A 12 -13.39 13.59 6.23
CA PRO A 12 -12.48 12.87 7.10
C PRO A 12 -12.55 11.35 6.84
N PRO A 13 -11.43 10.61 6.99
CA PRO A 13 -11.42 9.16 6.93
C PRO A 13 -12.22 8.56 8.08
N LYS A 14 -12.84 7.40 7.83
CA LYS A 14 -13.54 6.63 8.87
C LYS A 14 -12.55 5.68 9.54
N PRO A 15 -12.43 5.63 10.89
CA PRO A 15 -11.48 4.75 11.57
C PRO A 15 -11.57 3.28 11.15
N ARG A 16 -12.80 2.74 11.05
CA ARG A 16 -13.04 1.37 10.58
C ARG A 16 -12.53 1.09 9.16
N HIS A 17 -12.56 2.09 8.28
CA HIS A 17 -12.01 1.95 6.93
C HIS A 17 -10.48 1.90 6.96
N ILE A 18 -9.85 2.71 7.80
CA ILE A 18 -8.40 2.66 8.01
C ILE A 18 -7.98 1.31 8.58
N GLU A 19 -8.69 0.79 9.59
CA GLU A 19 -8.47 -0.54 10.15
C GLU A 19 -8.54 -1.63 9.09
N GLN A 20 -9.55 -1.57 8.21
CA GLN A 20 -9.69 -2.51 7.10
C GLN A 20 -8.53 -2.41 6.12
N LEU A 21 -8.13 -1.19 5.72
CA LEU A 21 -6.98 -0.98 4.84
C LEU A 21 -5.67 -1.54 5.43
N LEU A 22 -5.47 -1.43 6.74
CA LEU A 22 -4.30 -2.00 7.42
C LEU A 22 -4.25 -3.54 7.28
N ALA A 23 -5.39 -4.21 7.44
CA ALA A 23 -5.49 -5.66 7.27
C ALA A 23 -5.44 -6.10 5.79
N ASP A 24 -6.12 -5.36 4.91
CA ASP A 24 -6.19 -5.63 3.47
C ASP A 24 -4.82 -5.56 2.82
N PHE A 25 -3.93 -4.68 3.30
CA PHE A 25 -2.54 -4.61 2.81
C PHE A 25 -1.84 -5.96 2.91
N TRP A 26 -1.86 -6.59 4.09
CA TRP A 26 -1.19 -7.87 4.32
C TRP A 26 -1.88 -9.02 3.58
N THR A 27 -3.21 -9.00 3.53
CA THR A 27 -3.98 -10.01 2.79
C THR A 27 -3.66 -9.97 1.29
N GLU A 28 -3.61 -8.78 0.70
CA GLU A 28 -3.24 -8.60 -0.70
C GLU A 28 -1.78 -8.99 -0.96
N LEU A 29 -0.88 -8.65 -0.02
CA LEU A 29 0.55 -8.98 -0.14
C LEU A 29 0.80 -10.49 -0.08
N ALA A 30 0.07 -11.22 0.78
CA ALA A 30 0.11 -12.67 0.81
C ALA A 30 -0.32 -13.27 -0.54
N GLY A 31 -1.39 -12.72 -1.13
CA GLY A 31 -1.86 -13.12 -2.46
C GLY A 31 -0.84 -12.85 -3.57
N LEU A 32 -0.12 -11.73 -3.51
CA LEU A 32 0.96 -11.42 -4.45
C LEU A 32 2.04 -12.51 -4.45
N GLY A 33 2.37 -13.08 -3.28
CA GLY A 33 3.36 -14.15 -3.18
C GLY A 33 3.02 -15.38 -4.02
N ASP A 34 1.77 -15.85 -3.93
CA ASP A 34 1.27 -16.96 -4.76
C ASP A 34 1.34 -16.64 -6.26
N LEU A 35 0.93 -15.42 -6.63
CA LEU A 35 0.92 -14.98 -8.02
C LEU A 35 2.33 -14.92 -8.62
N VAL A 36 3.31 -14.45 -7.85
CA VAL A 36 4.73 -14.42 -8.27
C VAL A 36 5.25 -15.84 -8.43
N GLY A 37 4.99 -16.73 -7.47
CA GLY A 37 5.41 -18.15 -7.56
C GLY A 37 4.81 -18.90 -8.75
N ARG A 38 3.65 -18.45 -9.25
CA ARG A 38 2.95 -19.01 -10.41
C ARG A 38 3.23 -18.29 -11.73
N ASP A 39 4.13 -17.31 -11.75
CA ASP A 39 4.45 -16.49 -12.93
C ASP A 39 3.23 -15.73 -13.52
N GLU A 40 2.24 -15.40 -12.70
CA GLU A 40 1.01 -14.71 -13.10
C GLU A 40 1.22 -13.19 -13.24
N GLN A 41 2.06 -12.77 -14.18
CA GLN A 41 2.58 -11.41 -14.32
C GLN A 41 1.50 -10.31 -14.34
N LEU A 42 0.39 -10.53 -15.03
CA LEU A 42 -0.69 -9.55 -15.14
C LEU A 42 -1.46 -9.39 -13.81
N LEU A 43 -1.65 -10.50 -13.10
CA LEU A 43 -2.29 -10.49 -11.79
C LEU A 43 -1.35 -9.88 -10.74
N ALA A 44 -0.05 -10.19 -10.80
CA ALA A 44 0.96 -9.57 -9.94
C ALA A 44 1.01 -8.05 -10.14
N ALA A 45 0.90 -7.57 -11.39
CA ALA A 45 0.82 -6.14 -11.70
C ALA A 45 -0.44 -5.49 -11.10
N ALA A 46 -1.59 -6.14 -11.25
CA ALA A 46 -2.86 -5.65 -10.70
C ALA A 46 -2.85 -5.63 -9.17
N SER A 47 -2.31 -6.67 -8.54
CA SER A 47 -2.13 -6.77 -7.09
C SER A 47 -1.19 -5.70 -6.54
N THR A 48 -0.04 -5.48 -7.19
CA THR A 48 0.89 -4.40 -6.84
C THR A 48 0.23 -3.01 -6.97
N ALA A 49 -0.59 -2.80 -7.99
CA ALA A 49 -1.35 -1.55 -8.12
C ALA A 49 -2.37 -1.37 -6.98
N ARG A 50 -3.00 -2.46 -6.52
CA ARG A 50 -3.92 -2.44 -5.38
C ARG A 50 -3.20 -2.18 -4.06
N LEU A 51 -2.05 -2.81 -3.81
CA LEU A 51 -1.20 -2.49 -2.65
C LEU A 51 -0.84 -1.01 -2.62
N ARG A 52 -0.39 -0.45 -3.76
CA ARG A 52 -0.10 0.98 -3.88
C ARG A 52 -1.33 1.85 -3.62
N ARG A 53 -2.50 1.44 -4.10
CA ARG A 53 -3.78 2.12 -3.84
C ARG A 53 -4.09 2.16 -2.34
N ILE A 54 -3.91 1.06 -1.62
CA ILE A 54 -4.09 0.96 -0.16
C ILE A 54 -3.14 1.93 0.55
N VAL A 55 -1.84 1.87 0.24
CA VAL A 55 -0.84 2.77 0.87
C VAL A 55 -1.16 4.24 0.61
N LEU A 56 -1.64 4.59 -0.59
CA LEU A 56 -2.10 5.95 -0.89
C LEU A 56 -3.29 6.37 -0.02
N GLU A 57 -4.26 5.50 0.24
CA GLU A 57 -5.36 5.82 1.17
C GLU A 57 -4.88 5.99 2.61
N LEU A 58 -3.93 5.17 3.05
CA LEU A 58 -3.32 5.31 4.37
C LEU A 58 -2.60 6.67 4.50
N MET A 59 -1.85 7.10 3.48
CA MET A 59 -1.21 8.42 3.43
C MET A 59 -2.24 9.55 3.54
N LEU A 60 -3.32 9.49 2.75
CA LEU A 60 -4.39 10.49 2.82
C LEU A 60 -5.09 10.46 4.19
N GLY A 61 -5.32 9.27 4.73
CA GLY A 61 -5.91 9.07 6.05
C GLY A 61 -5.10 9.76 7.15
N LEU A 62 -3.78 9.70 7.08
CA LEU A 62 -2.88 10.40 8.01
C LEU A 62 -2.96 11.92 7.82
N ASN A 63 -3.10 12.38 6.58
CA ASN A 63 -3.37 13.78 6.24
C ASN A 63 -4.79 14.24 6.64
N GLY A 64 -5.61 13.34 7.22
CA GLY A 64 -6.98 13.64 7.68
C GLY A 64 -8.03 13.64 6.56
N ILE A 65 -7.71 13.06 5.39
CA ILE A 65 -8.55 13.08 4.20
C ILE A 65 -8.93 11.64 3.82
N ALA A 66 -10.21 11.36 3.68
CA ALA A 66 -10.70 10.16 2.99
C ALA A 66 -10.44 10.29 1.49
N TRP A 67 -10.26 9.18 0.79
CA TRP A 67 -10.11 9.21 -0.66
C TRP A 67 -11.23 10.03 -1.33
N PRO A 68 -10.91 11.12 -2.06
CA PRO A 68 -11.95 11.94 -2.68
C PRO A 68 -12.55 11.21 -3.88
N GLU A 69 -13.86 10.96 -3.82
CA GLU A 69 -14.62 10.28 -4.87
C GLU A 69 -14.42 11.00 -6.21
N GLY A 70 -13.99 10.28 -7.26
CA GLY A 70 -13.83 10.86 -8.60
C GLY A 70 -12.65 11.83 -8.78
N THR A 71 -11.74 11.93 -7.80
CA THR A 71 -10.61 12.87 -7.87
C THR A 71 -9.79 12.70 -9.15
N ARG A 72 -9.40 13.84 -9.74
CA ARG A 72 -8.48 13.92 -10.88
C ARG A 72 -7.14 14.56 -10.51
N HIS A 73 -6.95 14.89 -9.23
CA HIS A 73 -5.86 15.75 -8.74
C HIS A 73 -5.18 15.16 -7.50
N LEU A 74 -5.04 13.83 -7.43
CA LEU A 74 -4.49 13.12 -6.28
C LEU A 74 -3.17 13.71 -5.74
N ASN A 75 -2.27 14.12 -6.65
CA ASN A 75 -0.96 14.69 -6.29
C ASN A 75 -1.06 15.94 -5.41
N SER A 76 -2.15 16.70 -5.50
CA SER A 76 -2.37 17.92 -4.70
C SER A 76 -2.67 17.62 -3.23
N TYR A 77 -3.02 16.38 -2.89
CA TYR A 77 -3.31 15.94 -1.53
C TYR A 77 -2.12 15.24 -0.84
N LEU A 78 -0.98 15.15 -1.54
CA LEU A 78 0.22 14.48 -1.08
C LEU A 78 1.38 15.47 -0.97
N GLY A 79 2.06 15.45 0.17
CA GLY A 79 3.34 16.15 0.35
C GLY A 79 4.41 15.65 -0.64
N GLU A 80 5.47 16.43 -0.84
CA GLU A 80 6.56 16.06 -1.75
C GLU A 80 7.22 14.71 -1.37
N SER A 81 7.51 14.51 -0.08
CA SER A 81 8.07 13.24 0.41
C SER A 81 7.13 12.04 0.19
N GLN A 82 5.82 12.23 0.36
CA GLN A 82 4.81 11.19 0.14
C GLN A 82 4.74 10.79 -1.34
N ARG A 83 4.75 11.79 -2.24
CA ARG A 83 4.79 11.57 -3.70
C ARG A 83 6.05 10.83 -4.10
N ALA A 84 7.21 11.29 -3.63
CA ALA A 84 8.50 10.67 -3.94
C ALA A 84 8.55 9.21 -3.46
N ALA A 85 8.02 8.92 -2.26
CA ALA A 85 7.96 7.55 -1.73
C ALA A 85 7.11 6.63 -2.62
N ILE A 86 5.89 7.02 -2.98
CA ILE A 86 5.02 6.20 -3.85
C ILE A 86 5.60 6.05 -5.26
N GLN A 87 6.20 7.09 -5.82
CA GLN A 87 6.77 7.04 -7.17
C GLN A 87 7.91 6.01 -7.29
N LYS A 88 8.69 5.81 -6.22
CA LYS A 88 9.72 4.75 -6.17
C LYS A 88 9.15 3.33 -6.25
N THR A 89 7.85 3.16 -5.96
CA THR A 89 7.16 1.86 -6.08
C THR A 89 6.62 1.59 -7.48
N LEU A 90 6.73 2.53 -8.41
CA LEU A 90 6.27 2.33 -9.79
C LEU A 90 7.31 1.52 -10.57
N ALA A 91 6.86 0.53 -11.33
CA ALA A 91 7.73 -0.33 -12.13
C ALA A 91 8.47 0.45 -13.22
N ALA A 92 9.72 0.06 -13.49
CA ALA A 92 10.42 0.34 -14.74
C ALA A 92 9.97 -0.63 -15.85
N PRO A 93 10.22 -0.38 -17.15
CA PRO A 93 9.55 -1.04 -18.27
C PRO A 93 9.85 -2.54 -18.52
N ALA A 94 10.45 -3.27 -17.58
CA ALA A 94 10.72 -4.70 -17.72
C ALA A 94 10.06 -5.51 -16.59
N LEU A 95 9.21 -6.48 -16.97
CA LEU A 95 8.51 -7.39 -16.07
C LEU A 95 9.41 -8.62 -15.83
N HIS A 96 9.99 -8.75 -14.64
CA HIS A 96 10.70 -9.96 -14.19
C HIS A 96 10.30 -10.22 -12.73
N GLY A 97 10.38 -11.47 -12.24
CA GLY A 97 9.99 -11.81 -10.86
C GLY A 97 10.60 -10.90 -9.79
N ASP A 98 11.90 -10.61 -9.93
CA ASP A 98 12.68 -9.72 -9.03
C ASP A 98 12.08 -8.31 -8.93
N THR A 99 11.41 -7.83 -9.99
CA THR A 99 10.82 -6.49 -9.99
C THR A 99 9.53 -6.41 -9.19
N TRP A 100 8.82 -7.53 -8.97
CA TRP A 100 7.65 -7.58 -8.09
C TRP A 100 8.06 -7.59 -6.63
N VAL A 101 9.05 -8.41 -6.28
CA VAL A 101 9.57 -8.47 -4.90
C VAL A 101 10.09 -7.10 -4.48
N GLY A 102 10.89 -6.44 -5.33
CA GLY A 102 11.40 -5.10 -5.03
C GLY A 102 10.29 -4.05 -4.82
N GLN A 103 9.24 -4.06 -5.66
CA GLN A 103 8.09 -3.16 -5.49
C GLN A 103 7.29 -3.45 -4.21
N ALA A 104 7.04 -4.73 -3.92
CA ALA A 104 6.33 -5.18 -2.74
C ALA A 104 7.07 -4.80 -1.46
N VAL A 105 8.39 -5.03 -1.41
CA VAL A 105 9.25 -4.63 -0.28
C VAL A 105 9.22 -3.11 -0.08
N ALA A 106 9.32 -2.32 -1.15
CA ALA A 106 9.21 -0.86 -1.04
C ALA A 106 7.85 -0.43 -0.47
N LEU A 107 6.76 -1.10 -0.86
CA LEU A 107 5.43 -0.86 -0.32
C LEU A 107 5.31 -1.26 1.16
N VAL A 108 5.96 -2.36 1.59
CA VAL A 108 6.03 -2.76 3.01
C VAL A 108 6.77 -1.72 3.84
N VAL A 109 7.92 -1.21 3.36
CA VAL A 109 8.67 -0.13 4.04
C VAL A 109 7.78 1.09 4.25
N ILE A 110 7.09 1.53 3.21
CA ILE A 110 6.19 2.68 3.30
C ILE A 110 5.04 2.36 4.26
N TYR A 111 4.38 1.21 4.13
CA TYR A 111 3.32 0.79 5.04
C TYR A 111 3.75 0.85 6.52
N ARG A 112 4.90 0.26 6.85
CA ARG A 112 5.45 0.23 8.22
C ARG A 112 5.75 1.61 8.78
N TRP A 113 6.02 2.59 7.93
CA TRP A 113 6.16 3.98 8.34
C TRP A 113 4.81 4.60 8.75
N TYR A 114 3.75 4.40 7.96
CA TYR A 114 2.45 5.06 8.17
C TYR A 114 1.56 4.34 9.19
N ALA A 115 1.60 3.02 9.24
CA ALA A 115 0.67 2.22 10.03
C ALA A 115 0.70 2.53 11.55
N PRO A 116 1.86 2.67 12.22
CA PRO A 116 1.90 3.03 13.64
C PRO A 116 1.27 4.39 13.93
N GLN A 117 1.52 5.38 13.06
CA GLN A 117 0.97 6.74 13.19
C GLN A 117 -0.56 6.75 13.05
N LEU A 118 -1.10 5.93 12.14
CA LEU A 118 -2.53 5.76 11.95
C LEU A 118 -3.18 5.02 13.13
N VAL A 119 -2.53 3.98 13.63
CA VAL A 119 -2.95 3.24 14.82
C VAL A 119 -3.06 4.18 16.02
N GLU A 120 -2.05 5.02 16.26
CA GLU A 120 -2.07 6.01 17.32
C GLU A 120 -3.19 7.05 17.09
N ARG A 121 -3.25 7.64 15.89
CA ARG A 121 -4.21 8.71 15.56
C ARG A 121 -5.67 8.27 15.71
N PHE A 122 -5.98 7.04 15.28
CA PHE A 122 -7.35 6.52 15.25
C PHE A 122 -7.66 5.54 16.40
N GLN A 123 -6.70 5.30 17.30
CA GLN A 123 -6.82 4.36 18.43
C GLN A 123 -7.23 2.95 17.98
N LEU A 124 -6.55 2.45 16.95
CA LEU A 124 -6.83 1.15 16.32
C LEU A 124 -5.93 0.05 16.90
N VAL A 125 -6.24 -1.20 16.58
CA VAL A 125 -5.36 -2.34 16.85
C VAL A 125 -4.48 -2.58 15.62
N TYR A 126 -3.17 -2.65 15.82
CA TYR A 126 -2.25 -2.99 14.74
C TYR A 126 -2.38 -4.48 14.35
N PRO A 127 -2.47 -4.83 13.05
CA PRO A 127 -2.68 -6.21 12.61
C PRO A 127 -1.39 -7.06 12.62
N ALA A 128 -0.76 -7.20 13.80
CA ALA A 128 0.55 -7.84 13.97
C ALA A 128 0.58 -9.31 13.55
N GLU A 129 -0.50 -10.06 13.82
CA GLU A 129 -0.60 -11.48 13.46
C GLU A 129 -0.62 -11.67 11.94
N LEU A 130 -1.41 -10.86 11.22
CA LEU A 130 -1.47 -10.89 9.76
C LEU A 130 -0.11 -10.55 9.14
N GLU A 131 0.58 -9.54 9.67
CA GLU A 131 1.93 -9.20 9.23
C GLU A 131 2.88 -10.38 9.43
N SER A 132 2.94 -10.94 10.64
CA SER A 132 3.85 -12.04 10.96
C SER A 132 3.61 -13.24 10.07
N THR A 133 2.36 -13.69 9.93
CA THR A 133 2.02 -14.85 9.10
C THR A 133 2.35 -14.60 7.63
N THR A 134 2.00 -13.43 7.11
CA THR A 134 2.26 -13.08 5.70
C THR A 134 3.76 -13.10 5.41
N LEU A 135 4.57 -12.47 6.27
CA LEU A 135 6.02 -12.41 6.07
C LEU A 135 6.68 -13.79 6.16
N SER A 136 6.26 -14.64 7.11
CA SER A 136 6.75 -16.01 7.18
C SER A 136 6.43 -16.79 5.91
N THR A 137 5.20 -16.70 5.40
CA THR A 137 4.83 -17.37 4.15
C THR A 137 5.63 -16.87 2.95
N LEU A 138 5.87 -15.55 2.84
CA LEU A 138 6.65 -14.99 1.75
C LEU A 138 8.12 -15.42 1.80
N GLN A 139 8.71 -15.46 3.00
CA GLN A 139 10.09 -15.94 3.22
C GLN A 139 10.25 -17.42 2.86
N GLU A 140 9.22 -18.23 3.07
CA GLU A 140 9.23 -19.66 2.73
C GLU A 140 9.01 -19.90 1.23
N SER A 141 8.18 -19.09 0.58
CA SER A 141 7.70 -19.33 -0.80
C SER A 141 8.48 -18.57 -1.88
N LEU A 142 9.11 -17.44 -1.54
CA LEU A 142 9.83 -16.60 -2.49
C LEU A 142 11.33 -16.52 -2.11
N PRO A 143 12.23 -17.13 -2.89
CA PRO A 143 13.67 -17.17 -2.59
C PRO A 143 14.31 -15.79 -2.44
N ASP A 144 13.83 -14.80 -3.20
CA ASP A 144 14.39 -13.44 -3.22
C ASP A 144 13.73 -12.50 -2.22
N TRP A 145 12.76 -12.98 -1.42
CA TRP A 145 12.14 -12.16 -0.39
C TRP A 145 13.14 -11.87 0.75
N PRO A 146 13.31 -10.60 1.16
CA PRO A 146 14.30 -10.25 2.16
C PRO A 146 13.93 -10.82 3.55
N LEU A 147 14.94 -11.30 4.27
CA LEU A 147 14.78 -11.79 5.65
C LEU A 147 14.40 -10.68 6.62
N ASN A 148 14.84 -9.44 6.36
CA ASN A 148 14.54 -8.27 7.17
C ASN A 148 14.17 -7.09 6.27
N ILE A 149 13.11 -6.37 6.63
CA ILE A 149 12.67 -5.13 5.96
C ILE A 149 12.72 -4.01 7.00
N THR A 150 13.67 -3.10 6.88
CA THR A 150 13.84 -1.97 7.81
C THR A 150 13.25 -0.69 7.23
N THR A 151 12.88 0.25 8.11
CA THR A 151 12.39 1.58 7.73
C THR A 151 13.44 2.69 7.82
N ASP A 152 14.68 2.32 8.15
CA ASP A 152 15.83 3.21 8.38
C ASP A 152 16.49 3.72 7.09
#